data_AF-A0AAU3CD80-F1
#
_entry.id   AF-A0AAU3CD80-F1
#
_cell.length_a   1.000
_cell.length_b   1.000
_cell.length_c   1.000
_cell.angle_alpha   90.00
_cell.angle_beta   90.00
_cell.angle_gamma   90.00
#
_symmetry.space_group_name_H-M   'P 1'
#
loop_
_entity.id
_entity.type
_entity.pdbx_description
1 polymer ?
#
loop_
_entity_poly.entity_id
_entity_poly.type
_entity_poly.pdbx_seq_one_letter_code
_entity_poly.pdbx_strand_id
1 'polypeptide(L)'
;MYRTQPQRRSTAWTRLTGSLFMVAAYATLVVGVLPLPPDPDVRDLRLALFGCTLMCVLMWIMASVRSPRTDAVILDKAEQRERRPSRSLPILLAFAVPLASGAALVQAVGPDGEQGRWVSKVYAAGGGTYEIPIDKVLTEPHPTGVNINDVDEYAADVMVTLQFDAGARSVTVHGARTVGKPVKGDTVAIMYAPGRPGLGVRHNDSGFFSSGFALIWIWALTFFVGIFTAGIFAMSRDTIHSARRFSTDVHGAATLVLCLGVSLLLPGQFFYTSTWSGWLLALAAASTPWLALTWVLKRM
;
A
#
# COMPACT_ATOMS: atom_id res chain seq x y z
N MET A 1 -32.25 -32.38 -19.88
CA MET A 1 -32.13 -32.06 -18.44
C MET A 1 -31.81 -30.57 -18.33
N TYR A 2 -32.80 -29.72 -18.08
CA TYR A 2 -32.61 -28.27 -18.06
C TYR A 2 -31.96 -27.86 -16.73
N ARG A 3 -30.79 -27.20 -16.80
CA ARG A 3 -30.10 -26.66 -15.63
C ARG A 3 -30.67 -25.27 -15.34
N THR A 4 -31.62 -25.17 -14.42
CA THR A 4 -32.08 -23.88 -13.90
C THR A 4 -30.95 -23.23 -13.10
N GLN A 5 -30.31 -22.21 -13.66
CA GLN A 5 -29.44 -21.34 -12.87
C GLN A 5 -30.30 -20.22 -12.27
N PRO A 6 -30.38 -20.10 -10.93
CA PRO A 6 -31.11 -19.00 -10.31
C PRO A 6 -30.42 -17.67 -10.65
N GLN A 7 -31.07 -16.82 -11.45
CA GLN A 7 -30.58 -15.48 -11.76
C GLN A 7 -31.14 -14.46 -10.75
N ARG A 8 -30.24 -13.73 -10.07
CA ARG A 8 -30.63 -12.57 -9.25
C ARG A 8 -30.85 -11.35 -10.13
N ARG A 9 -32.05 -10.73 -10.07
CA ARG A 9 -32.32 -9.45 -10.71
C ARG A 9 -31.51 -8.33 -10.03
N SER A 10 -30.87 -7.46 -10.81
CA SER A 10 -30.26 -6.23 -10.28
C SER A 10 -31.37 -5.25 -9.89
N THR A 11 -31.55 -4.99 -8.60
CA THR A 11 -32.44 -3.93 -8.11
C THR A 11 -31.74 -2.57 -8.17
N ALA A 12 -32.50 -1.46 -8.18
CA ALA A 12 -31.94 -0.11 -8.08
C ALA A 12 -31.01 0.02 -6.86
N TRP A 13 -31.39 -0.63 -5.75
CA TRP A 13 -30.61 -0.74 -4.54
C TRP A 13 -29.22 -1.38 -4.75
N THR A 14 -29.14 -2.55 -5.40
CA THR A 14 -27.84 -3.21 -5.70
C THR A 14 -26.93 -2.40 -6.63
N ARG A 15 -27.51 -1.56 -7.51
CA ARG A 15 -26.74 -0.66 -8.39
C ARG A 15 -26.18 0.53 -7.64
N LEU A 16 -26.99 1.13 -6.77
CA LEU A 16 -26.58 2.28 -5.95
C LEU A 16 -25.49 1.86 -4.95
N THR A 17 -25.69 0.78 -4.19
CA THR A 17 -24.69 0.28 -3.23
C THR A 17 -23.41 -0.18 -3.92
N GLY A 18 -23.52 -0.80 -5.10
CA GLY A 18 -22.35 -1.17 -5.91
C GLY A 18 -21.56 0.04 -6.44
N SER A 19 -22.24 1.12 -6.81
CA SER A 19 -21.58 2.36 -7.28
C SER A 19 -20.91 3.11 -6.13
N LEU A 20 -21.58 3.21 -4.97
CA LEU A 20 -21.01 3.79 -3.76
C LEU A 20 -19.78 2.99 -3.29
N PHE A 21 -19.84 1.66 -3.32
CA PHE A 21 -18.69 0.81 -3.04
C PHE A 21 -17.53 1.10 -3.99
N MET A 22 -17.78 1.16 -5.31
CA MET A 22 -16.72 1.45 -6.28
C MET A 22 -16.05 2.79 -6.01
N VAL A 23 -16.83 3.84 -5.73
CA VAL A 23 -16.29 5.17 -5.40
C VAL A 23 -15.47 5.13 -4.11
N ALA A 24 -16.00 4.53 -3.04
CA ALA A 24 -15.31 4.43 -1.76
C ALA A 24 -14.01 3.61 -1.87
N ALA A 25 -14.05 2.48 -2.58
CA ALA A 25 -12.90 1.62 -2.81
C ALA A 25 -11.81 2.37 -3.60
N TYR A 26 -12.17 3.03 -4.69
CA TYR A 26 -11.23 3.82 -5.48
C TYR A 26 -10.63 4.98 -4.70
N ALA A 27 -11.44 5.71 -3.93
CA ALA A 27 -10.94 6.78 -3.05
C ALA A 27 -9.93 6.23 -2.03
N THR A 28 -10.23 5.09 -1.40
CA THR A 28 -9.33 4.42 -0.46
C THR A 28 -8.03 3.99 -1.12
N LEU A 29 -8.09 3.42 -2.32
CA LEU A 29 -6.92 2.98 -3.06
C LEU A 29 -6.03 4.15 -3.48
N VAL A 30 -6.63 5.23 -4.01
CA VAL A 30 -5.89 6.44 -4.40
C VAL A 30 -5.20 7.06 -3.18
N VAL A 31 -5.92 7.25 -2.07
CA VAL A 31 -5.35 7.80 -0.83
C VAL A 31 -4.28 6.87 -0.24
N GLY A 32 -4.44 5.56 -0.39
CA GLY A 32 -3.46 4.57 0.04
C GLY A 32 -2.16 4.57 -0.77
N VAL A 33 -2.21 4.93 -2.05
CA VAL A 33 -1.03 5.02 -2.94
C VAL A 33 -0.33 6.38 -2.86
N LEU A 34 -1.06 7.45 -2.50
CA LEU A 34 -0.51 8.80 -2.43
C LEU A 34 0.54 8.96 -1.32
N PRO A 35 1.62 9.74 -1.55
CA PRO A 35 2.65 10.02 -0.56
C PRO A 35 2.18 11.19 0.28
N LEU A 36 1.16 10.96 1.08
CA LEU A 36 0.66 11.97 1.99
C LEU A 36 1.63 12.11 3.17
N PRO A 37 1.80 13.33 3.71
CA PRO A 37 2.64 13.53 4.89
C PRO A 37 2.14 12.63 6.05
N PRO A 38 3.03 12.15 6.93
CA PRO A 38 2.67 11.27 8.04
C PRO A 38 2.02 12.06 9.19
N ASP A 39 0.93 12.77 8.88
CA ASP A 39 0.15 13.55 9.84
C ASP A 39 -0.98 12.70 10.44
N PRO A 40 -1.35 12.96 11.71
CA PRO A 40 -2.45 12.25 12.36
C PRO A 40 -3.77 12.35 11.56
N ASP A 41 -4.03 13.51 10.97
CA ASP A 41 -5.24 13.76 10.16
C ASP A 41 -5.28 12.87 8.91
N VAL A 42 -4.13 12.60 8.30
CA VAL A 42 -4.00 11.72 7.13
C VAL A 42 -4.26 10.26 7.51
N ARG A 43 -3.77 9.85 8.69
CA ARG A 43 -4.01 8.49 9.22
C ARG A 43 -5.50 8.28 9.49
N ASP A 44 -6.15 9.25 10.11
CA ASP A 44 -7.58 9.19 10.42
C ASP A 44 -8.42 9.20 9.14
N LEU A 45 -8.03 9.97 8.12
CA LEU A 45 -8.64 9.94 6.79
C LEU A 45 -8.53 8.55 6.15
N ARG A 46 -7.34 7.92 6.18
CA ARG A 46 -7.12 6.56 5.64
C ARG A 46 -8.00 5.53 6.33
N LEU A 47 -8.08 5.58 7.65
CA LEU A 47 -8.93 4.70 8.45
C LEU A 47 -10.42 4.93 8.18
N ALA A 48 -10.84 6.19 8.04
CA ALA A 48 -12.22 6.55 7.71
C ALA A 48 -12.63 6.05 6.33
N LEU A 49 -11.76 6.21 5.32
CA LEU A 49 -11.99 5.71 3.96
C LEU A 49 -12.03 4.18 3.91
N PHE A 50 -11.13 3.52 4.63
CA PHE A 50 -11.16 2.07 4.78
C PHE A 50 -12.47 1.60 5.44
N GLY A 51 -12.88 2.23 6.54
CA GLY A 51 -14.15 1.94 7.22
C GLY A 51 -15.37 2.16 6.32
N CYS A 52 -15.39 3.27 5.58
CA CYS A 52 -16.44 3.58 4.61
C CYS A 52 -16.52 2.53 3.49
N THR A 53 -15.37 2.10 2.97
CA THR A 53 -15.29 1.03 1.97
C THR A 53 -15.82 -0.28 2.52
N LEU A 54 -15.41 -0.66 3.73
CA LEU A 54 -15.89 -1.87 4.40
C LEU A 54 -17.41 -1.84 4.59
N MET A 55 -17.96 -0.71 5.07
CA MET A 55 -19.40 -0.53 5.20
C MET A 55 -20.12 -0.66 3.85
N CYS A 56 -19.60 -0.03 2.80
CA CYS A 56 -20.17 -0.11 1.46
C CYS A 56 -20.14 -1.55 0.92
N VAL A 57 -19.06 -2.30 1.15
CA VAL A 57 -18.96 -3.73 0.80
C VAL A 57 -20.04 -4.52 1.54
N LEU A 58 -20.16 -4.36 2.85
CA LEU A 58 -21.14 -5.09 3.67
C LEU A 58 -22.57 -4.78 3.23
N MET A 59 -22.87 -3.49 2.97
CA MET A 59 -24.17 -3.07 2.41
C MET A 59 -24.43 -3.70 1.04
N TRP A 60 -23.42 -3.76 0.16
CA TRP A 60 -23.54 -4.38 -1.15
C TRP A 60 -23.73 -5.89 -1.08
N ILE A 61 -23.00 -6.60 -0.21
CA ILE A 61 -23.17 -8.04 0.03
C ILE A 61 -24.58 -8.30 0.58
N MET A 62 -25.02 -7.53 1.59
CA MET A 62 -26.35 -7.66 2.19
C MET A 62 -27.47 -7.41 1.17
N ALA A 63 -27.33 -6.36 0.35
CA ALA A 63 -28.23 -6.05 -0.76
C ALA A 63 -28.27 -7.18 -1.81
N SER A 64 -27.10 -7.76 -2.11
CA SER A 64 -26.96 -8.83 -3.08
C SER A 64 -27.57 -10.14 -2.57
N VAL A 65 -27.38 -10.47 -1.28
CA VAL A 65 -27.97 -11.66 -0.64
C VAL A 65 -29.48 -11.57 -0.54
N ARG A 66 -30.02 -10.39 -0.20
CA ARG A 66 -31.47 -10.15 -0.09
C ARG A 66 -32.17 -9.98 -1.43
N SER A 67 -31.44 -9.87 -2.54
CA SER A 67 -32.08 -9.80 -3.86
C SER A 67 -32.85 -11.09 -4.16
N PRO A 68 -34.15 -11.00 -4.52
CA PRO A 68 -34.98 -12.17 -4.78
C PRO A 68 -34.32 -13.09 -5.82
N ARG A 69 -34.19 -14.37 -5.48
CA ARG A 69 -33.88 -15.43 -6.44
C ARG A 69 -35.17 -15.68 -7.22
N THR A 70 -35.18 -15.35 -8.50
CA THR A 70 -36.28 -15.79 -9.38
C THR A 70 -35.79 -17.04 -10.09
N ASP A 71 -36.51 -18.15 -9.94
CA ASP A 71 -36.33 -19.31 -10.80
C ASP A 71 -36.77 -18.89 -12.20
N ALA A 72 -35.82 -18.42 -12.99
CA ALA A 72 -36.05 -18.11 -14.38
C ALA A 72 -36.21 -19.44 -15.12
N VAL A 73 -37.46 -19.84 -15.38
CA VAL A 73 -37.75 -20.81 -16.43
C VAL A 73 -37.16 -20.22 -17.71
N ILE A 74 -36.14 -20.90 -18.27
CA ILE A 74 -35.55 -20.55 -19.57
C ILE A 74 -36.60 -20.90 -20.61
N LEU A 75 -37.55 -19.99 -20.81
CA LEU A 75 -38.42 -19.99 -21.97
C LEU A 75 -37.56 -19.59 -23.15
N ASP A 76 -37.63 -20.37 -24.23
CA ASP A 76 -36.97 -20.23 -25.53
C ASP A 76 -37.42 -18.96 -26.29
N LYS A 77 -37.55 -17.84 -25.56
CA LYS A 77 -37.69 -16.52 -26.12
C LYS A 77 -36.29 -16.07 -26.52
N ALA A 78 -36.06 -16.15 -27.83
CA ALA A 78 -35.09 -15.39 -28.62
C ALA A 78 -34.18 -14.51 -27.77
N GLU A 79 -32.92 -14.92 -27.67
CA GLU A 79 -31.76 -14.08 -27.29
C GLU A 79 -32.17 -12.96 -26.35
N GLN A 80 -32.36 -13.31 -25.08
CA GLN A 80 -32.77 -12.41 -24.02
C GLN A 80 -31.73 -11.29 -23.87
N ARG A 81 -31.83 -10.28 -24.76
CA ARG A 81 -31.05 -9.05 -24.89
C ARG A 81 -29.74 -9.17 -24.13
N GLU A 82 -28.77 -9.91 -24.68
CA GLU A 82 -27.42 -9.99 -24.14
C GLU A 82 -27.02 -8.58 -23.72
N ARG A 83 -26.96 -8.36 -22.40
CA ARG A 83 -26.61 -7.04 -21.87
C ARG A 83 -25.22 -6.77 -22.43
N ARG A 84 -25.12 -5.81 -23.35
CA ARG A 84 -23.86 -5.43 -24.00
C ARG A 84 -22.75 -5.42 -22.96
N PRO A 85 -21.62 -6.13 -23.21
CA PRO A 85 -20.52 -6.17 -22.26
C PRO A 85 -20.11 -4.75 -21.92
N SER A 86 -20.14 -4.45 -20.62
CA SER A 86 -19.83 -3.12 -20.10
C SER A 86 -18.38 -2.78 -20.42
N ARG A 87 -18.15 -1.74 -21.23
CA ARG A 87 -16.79 -1.31 -21.61
C ARG A 87 -15.96 -0.80 -20.43
N SER A 88 -16.61 -0.27 -19.39
CA SER A 88 -15.93 0.32 -18.23
C SER A 88 -15.48 -0.68 -17.18
N LEU A 89 -16.17 -1.82 -17.02
CA LEU A 89 -15.85 -2.80 -15.97
C LEU A 89 -14.44 -3.41 -16.12
N PRO A 90 -14.00 -3.84 -17.32
CA PRO A 90 -12.63 -4.33 -17.54
C PRO A 90 -11.58 -3.28 -17.16
N ILE A 91 -11.82 -2.02 -17.52
CA ILE A 91 -10.89 -0.91 -17.22
C ILE A 91 -10.85 -0.67 -15.70
N LEU A 92 -12.01 -0.58 -15.05
CA LEU A 92 -12.10 -0.37 -13.61
C LEU A 92 -11.46 -1.53 -12.83
N LEU A 93 -11.61 -2.77 -13.27
CA LEU A 93 -10.97 -3.89 -12.57
C LEU A 93 -9.46 -3.91 -12.81
N ALA A 94 -9.03 -3.58 -14.03
CA ALA A 94 -7.62 -3.53 -14.43
C ALA A 94 -6.81 -2.48 -13.67
N PHE A 95 -7.42 -1.38 -13.24
CA PHE A 95 -6.75 -0.39 -12.39
C PHE A 95 -6.93 -0.68 -10.90
N ALA A 96 -8.09 -1.19 -10.47
CA ALA A 96 -8.34 -1.45 -9.05
C ALA A 96 -7.39 -2.52 -8.49
N VAL A 97 -7.13 -3.59 -9.23
CA VAL A 97 -6.28 -4.70 -8.77
C VAL A 97 -4.83 -4.24 -8.54
N PRO A 98 -4.15 -3.61 -9.51
CA PRO A 98 -2.80 -3.10 -9.31
C PRO A 98 -2.75 -1.96 -8.29
N LEU A 99 -3.75 -1.06 -8.25
CA LEU A 99 -3.80 -0.01 -7.22
C LEU A 99 -3.91 -0.59 -5.81
N ALA A 100 -4.65 -1.69 -5.62
CA ALA A 100 -4.70 -2.40 -4.34
C ALA A 100 -3.34 -2.99 -3.95
N SER A 101 -2.63 -3.60 -4.90
CA SER A 101 -1.26 -4.08 -4.68
C SER A 101 -0.30 -2.92 -4.37
N GLY A 102 -0.35 -1.84 -5.15
CA GLY A 102 0.45 -0.64 -4.94
C GLY A 102 0.21 -0.03 -3.57
N ALA A 103 -1.05 0.15 -3.17
CA ALA A 103 -1.42 0.70 -1.86
C ALA A 103 -0.84 -0.14 -0.70
N ALA A 104 -0.86 -1.47 -0.82
CA ALA A 104 -0.27 -2.36 0.17
C ALA A 104 1.26 -2.17 0.27
N LEU A 105 1.96 -2.05 -0.87
CA LEU A 105 3.41 -1.82 -0.89
C LEU A 105 3.78 -0.42 -0.37
N VAL A 106 3.00 0.60 -0.72
CA VAL A 106 3.21 1.97 -0.22
C VAL A 106 3.11 2.03 1.30
N GLN A 107 2.27 1.20 1.94
CA GLN A 107 2.22 1.16 3.41
C GLN A 107 3.52 0.67 4.07
N ALA A 108 4.31 -0.17 3.39
CA ALA A 108 5.61 -0.63 3.92
C ALA A 108 6.73 0.41 3.76
N VAL A 109 6.68 1.24 2.71
CA VAL A 109 7.69 2.29 2.42
C VAL A 109 7.33 3.63 3.02
N GLY A 110 6.03 3.87 3.15
CA GLY A 110 5.45 5.18 3.33
C GLY A 110 5.46 5.69 4.77
N PRO A 111 4.74 6.81 5.00
CA PRO A 111 4.55 7.46 6.30
C PRO A 111 4.21 6.52 7.46
N ASP A 112 3.57 5.40 7.16
CA ASP A 112 3.03 4.47 8.16
C ASP A 112 4.10 3.50 8.70
N GLY A 113 5.27 3.37 8.06
CA GLY A 113 6.37 2.55 8.56
C GLY A 113 7.05 3.15 9.79
N GLU A 114 7.85 2.36 10.53
CA GLU A 114 8.56 2.84 11.73
C GLU A 114 9.40 4.08 11.44
N GLN A 115 10.18 4.04 10.35
CA GLN A 115 11.01 5.16 9.92
C GLN A 115 10.15 6.36 9.51
N GLY A 116 9.10 6.16 8.71
CA GLY A 116 8.21 7.24 8.28
C GLY A 116 7.54 7.98 9.44
N ARG A 117 7.07 7.23 10.45
CA ARG A 117 6.47 7.80 11.67
C ARG A 117 7.47 8.53 12.55
N TRP A 118 8.72 8.07 12.59
CA TRP A 118 9.76 8.79 13.32
C TRP A 118 10.13 10.08 12.59
N VAL A 119 10.29 10.01 11.26
CA VAL A 119 10.58 11.18 10.40
C VAL A 119 9.48 12.25 10.52
N SER A 120 8.18 11.90 10.52
CA SER A 120 7.14 12.93 10.76
C SER A 120 7.23 13.55 12.13
N LYS A 121 7.47 12.77 13.18
CA LYS A 121 7.61 13.33 14.53
C LYS A 121 8.77 14.31 14.63
N VAL A 122 9.86 14.06 13.89
CA VAL A 122 10.99 14.98 13.79
C VAL A 122 10.55 16.26 13.07
N TYR A 123 9.95 16.18 11.88
CA TYR A 123 9.49 17.36 11.14
C TYR A 123 8.41 18.17 11.88
N ALA A 124 7.44 17.49 12.51
CA ALA A 124 6.40 18.13 13.32
C ALA A 124 6.97 18.84 14.55
N ALA A 125 8.14 18.41 15.04
CA ALA A 125 8.89 19.08 16.10
C ALA A 125 9.84 20.18 15.57
N GLY A 126 9.71 20.58 14.30
CA GLY A 126 10.61 21.55 13.65
C GLY A 126 12.02 21.02 13.36
N GLY A 127 12.21 19.70 13.45
CA GLY A 127 13.47 19.04 13.15
C GLY A 127 13.71 18.87 11.65
N GLY A 128 14.93 18.47 11.31
CA GLY A 128 15.38 18.37 9.94
C GLY A 128 16.62 17.50 9.80
N THR A 129 17.20 17.50 8.59
CA THR A 129 18.49 16.87 8.31
C THR A 129 19.59 17.90 8.41
N TYR A 130 20.66 17.57 9.13
CA TYR A 130 21.81 18.42 9.36
C TYR A 130 23.08 17.66 9.03
N GLU A 131 24.02 18.33 8.36
CA GLU A 131 25.36 17.80 8.15
C GLU A 131 26.23 18.16 9.34
N ILE A 132 26.70 17.15 10.07
CA ILE A 132 27.44 17.33 11.32
C ILE A 132 28.80 16.64 11.20
N PRO A 133 29.90 17.28 11.63
CA PRO A 133 31.21 16.66 11.62
C PRO A 133 31.29 15.53 12.64
N ILE A 134 32.00 14.45 12.28
CA ILE A 134 32.30 13.33 13.17
C ILE A 134 33.34 13.78 14.20
N ASP A 135 33.01 13.66 15.49
CA ASP A 135 33.95 13.94 16.58
C ASP A 135 34.88 12.75 16.82
N LYS A 136 34.32 11.54 16.75
CA LYS A 136 35.04 10.28 17.01
C LYS A 136 34.35 9.10 16.34
N VAL A 137 35.12 8.21 15.72
CA VAL A 137 34.64 6.92 15.24
C VAL A 137 34.76 5.90 16.38
N LEU A 138 33.66 5.21 16.71
CA LEU A 138 33.55 4.33 17.88
C LEU A 138 33.73 2.84 17.52
N THR A 139 33.27 2.43 16.35
CA THR A 139 33.43 1.05 15.85
C THR A 139 34.29 1.00 14.59
N GLU A 140 34.89 -0.14 14.32
CA GLU A 140 35.69 -0.34 13.11
C GLU A 140 34.79 -0.21 11.86
N PRO A 141 35.15 0.62 10.87
CA PRO A 141 34.31 0.79 9.70
C PRO A 141 34.23 -0.48 8.87
N HIS A 142 33.00 -0.89 8.54
CA HIS A 142 32.76 -2.02 7.66
C HIS A 142 32.11 -1.57 6.34
N PRO A 143 32.47 -2.18 5.21
CA PRO A 143 31.88 -1.83 3.91
C PRO A 143 30.38 -2.18 3.91
N THR A 144 29.56 -1.34 3.28
CA THR A 144 28.12 -1.59 3.11
C THR A 144 27.81 -2.42 1.85
N GLY A 145 28.79 -2.56 0.96
CA GLY A 145 28.63 -3.19 -0.35
C GLY A 145 28.02 -2.27 -1.41
N VAL A 146 27.83 -0.99 -1.10
CA VAL A 146 27.41 0.05 -2.05
C VAL A 146 28.65 0.79 -2.54
N ASN A 147 28.76 0.96 -3.86
CA ASN A 147 29.83 1.76 -4.48
C ASN A 147 29.21 3.02 -5.09
N ILE A 148 29.77 4.19 -4.73
CA ILE A 148 29.33 5.50 -5.18
C ILE A 148 30.53 6.17 -5.84
N ASN A 149 30.46 6.38 -7.17
CA ASN A 149 31.53 6.99 -7.96
C ASN A 149 32.91 6.34 -7.77
N ASP A 150 32.98 5.01 -7.88
CA ASP A 150 34.19 4.19 -7.68
C ASP A 150 34.77 4.22 -6.26
N VAL A 151 34.01 4.71 -5.29
CA VAL A 151 34.38 4.68 -3.86
C VAL A 151 33.35 3.89 -3.07
N ASP A 152 33.83 2.94 -2.26
CA ASP A 152 32.97 2.13 -1.42
C ASP A 152 32.39 2.95 -0.26
N GLU A 153 31.11 2.75 0.02
CA GLU A 153 30.45 3.27 1.20
C GLU A 153 30.77 2.38 2.42
N TYR A 154 31.08 3.03 3.54
CA TYR A 154 31.34 2.36 4.82
C TYR A 154 30.32 2.80 5.85
N ALA A 155 30.01 1.89 6.78
CA ALA A 155 29.20 2.18 7.96
C ALA A 155 30.02 2.00 9.24
N ALA A 156 29.83 2.89 10.20
CA ALA A 156 30.41 2.81 11.54
C ALA A 156 29.52 3.55 12.56
N ASP A 157 29.66 3.20 13.83
CA ASP A 157 29.08 3.98 14.92
C ASP A 157 30.00 5.18 15.18
N VAL A 158 29.43 6.37 15.18
CA VAL A 158 30.18 7.62 15.32
C VAL A 158 29.59 8.46 16.44
N MET A 159 30.45 9.21 17.12
CA MET A 159 30.05 10.23 18.06
C MET A 159 30.05 11.58 17.38
N VAL A 160 28.97 12.33 17.55
CA VAL A 160 28.81 13.69 17.03
C VAL A 160 28.28 14.61 18.11
N THR A 161 28.56 15.90 17.99
CA THR A 161 28.02 16.92 18.89
C THR A 161 26.89 17.68 18.20
N LEU A 162 25.69 17.53 18.74
CA LEU A 162 24.47 18.13 18.21
C LEU A 162 24.04 19.32 19.06
N GLN A 163 23.51 20.35 18.40
CA GLN A 163 22.96 21.53 19.06
C GLN A 163 21.46 21.33 19.31
N PHE A 164 21.08 21.19 20.59
CA PHE A 164 19.69 21.21 21.03
C PHE A 164 19.37 22.55 21.70
N ASP A 165 18.09 22.86 21.85
CA ASP A 165 17.65 24.12 22.49
C ASP A 165 18.12 24.23 23.96
N ALA A 166 18.28 23.08 24.62
CA ALA A 166 18.81 22.99 25.98
C ALA A 166 20.35 23.00 26.07
N GLY A 167 21.04 23.09 24.92
CA GLY A 167 22.50 23.09 24.81
C GLY A 167 23.07 21.95 23.98
N ALA A 168 24.36 22.05 23.68
CA ALA A 168 25.11 21.05 22.92
C ALA A 168 25.19 19.71 23.66
N ARG A 169 25.02 18.59 22.95
CA ARG A 169 25.16 17.25 23.50
C ARG A 169 25.91 16.34 22.54
N SER A 170 26.85 15.57 23.06
CA SER A 170 27.48 14.49 22.31
C SER A 170 26.57 13.27 22.29
N VAL A 171 26.27 12.77 21.09
CA VAL A 171 25.37 11.65 20.85
C VAL A 171 26.08 10.62 19.99
N THR A 172 25.86 9.35 20.30
CA THR A 172 26.28 8.25 19.44
C THR A 172 25.24 8.02 18.36
N VAL A 173 25.67 8.06 17.10
CA VAL A 173 24.86 7.74 15.94
C VAL A 173 25.31 6.37 15.45
N HIS A 174 24.40 5.41 15.53
CA HIS A 174 24.66 4.05 15.11
C HIS A 174 24.58 3.91 13.58
N GLY A 175 25.51 3.16 13.00
CA GLY A 175 25.53 2.84 11.57
C GLY A 175 25.54 4.06 10.65
N ALA A 176 26.25 5.13 11.02
CA ALA A 176 26.43 6.28 10.16
C ALA A 176 27.22 5.90 8.91
N ARG A 177 26.75 6.34 7.74
CA ARG A 177 27.37 6.01 6.45
C ARG A 177 28.14 7.19 5.88
N THR A 178 29.30 6.89 5.31
CA THR A 178 30.17 7.84 4.61
C THR A 178 30.69 7.23 3.31
N VAL A 179 30.96 8.08 2.31
CA VAL A 179 31.70 7.68 1.11
C VAL A 179 33.17 7.54 1.49
N GLY A 180 33.71 6.32 1.43
CA GLY A 180 35.01 6.00 2.02
C GLY A 180 34.94 5.73 3.52
N LYS A 181 36.08 5.32 4.10
CA LYS A 181 36.16 5.01 5.53
C LYS A 181 35.97 6.28 6.35
N PRO A 182 35.00 6.32 7.29
CA PRO A 182 34.72 7.50 8.10
C PRO A 182 35.95 7.83 8.96
N VAL A 183 36.33 9.11 8.93
CA VAL A 183 37.36 9.67 9.82
C VAL A 183 36.82 10.87 10.59
N LYS A 184 37.54 11.23 11.67
CA LYS A 184 37.22 12.44 12.44
C LYS A 184 37.28 13.66 11.52
N GLY A 185 36.24 14.48 11.56
CA GLY A 185 36.11 15.69 10.75
C GLY A 185 35.27 15.50 9.47
N ASP A 186 35.03 14.27 9.02
CA ASP A 186 34.09 14.01 7.93
C ASP A 186 32.67 14.38 8.35
N THR A 187 31.84 14.76 7.38
CA THR A 187 30.44 15.11 7.64
C THR A 187 29.52 13.91 7.44
N VAL A 188 28.53 13.79 8.33
CA VAL A 188 27.46 12.81 8.22
C VAL A 188 26.11 13.52 8.25
N ALA A 189 25.21 13.09 7.37
CA ALA A 189 23.83 13.56 7.35
C ALA A 189 23.04 12.90 8.49
N ILE A 190 22.57 13.72 9.43
CA ILE A 190 21.85 13.27 10.62
C ILE A 190 20.50 13.97 10.68
N MET A 191 19.45 13.20 10.94
CA MET A 191 18.13 13.75 11.19
C MET A 191 17.87 13.82 12.70
N TYR A 192 17.47 14.99 13.19
CA TYR A 192 17.05 15.19 14.59
C TYR A 192 16.19 16.47 14.76
N ALA A 193 15.56 16.61 15.93
CA ALA A 193 14.78 17.80 16.30
C ALA A 193 15.45 18.55 17.47
N PRO A 194 16.00 19.77 17.26
CA PRO A 194 16.65 20.55 18.32
C PRO A 194 15.76 20.83 19.53
N GLY A 195 14.48 21.11 19.31
CA GLY A 195 13.49 21.38 20.38
C GLY A 195 12.90 20.15 21.05
N ARG A 196 13.26 18.93 20.61
CA ARG A 196 12.71 17.69 21.20
C ARG A 196 13.76 16.56 21.27
N PRO A 197 14.78 16.69 22.14
CA PRO A 197 15.88 15.70 22.26
C PRO A 197 15.42 14.28 22.59
N GLY A 198 14.25 14.11 23.21
CA GLY A 198 13.68 12.80 23.53
C GLY A 198 13.22 11.98 22.31
N LEU A 199 13.15 12.56 21.10
CA LEU A 199 12.87 11.81 19.87
C LEU A 199 14.05 10.96 19.39
N GLY A 200 15.24 11.19 19.94
CA GLY A 200 16.46 10.53 19.51
C GLY A 200 17.02 11.10 18.21
N VAL A 201 18.07 10.45 17.73
CA VAL A 201 18.88 10.87 16.58
C VAL A 201 19.08 9.66 15.69
N ARG A 202 18.91 9.83 14.37
CA ARG A 202 19.17 8.76 13.41
C ARG A 202 19.95 9.31 12.21
N HIS A 203 20.80 8.48 11.63
CA HIS A 203 21.41 8.78 10.34
C HIS A 203 20.32 8.89 9.27
N ASN A 204 20.43 9.90 8.40
CA ASN A 204 19.51 10.03 7.27
C ASN A 204 20.00 9.15 6.12
N ASP A 205 19.56 7.90 6.14
CA ASP A 205 19.92 6.90 5.14
C ASP A 205 19.25 7.25 3.80
N SER A 206 20.01 7.43 2.72
CA SER A 206 19.49 7.70 1.37
C SER A 206 19.33 6.43 0.51
N GLY A 207 19.37 5.25 1.13
CA GLY A 207 19.19 3.97 0.44
C GLY A 207 17.89 3.86 -0.37
N PHE A 208 17.83 2.89 -1.29
CA PHE A 208 16.70 2.66 -2.22
C PHE A 208 15.32 2.67 -1.52
N PHE A 209 15.25 2.11 -0.32
CA PHE A 209 14.03 2.01 0.49
C PHE A 209 13.72 3.23 1.36
N SER A 210 14.64 4.19 1.48
CA SER A 210 14.51 5.40 2.30
C SER A 210 14.56 6.71 1.49
N SER A 211 15.02 6.68 0.24
CA SER A 211 15.17 7.85 -0.65
C SER A 211 13.92 8.27 -1.43
N GLY A 212 12.74 7.72 -1.13
CA GLY A 212 11.53 7.95 -1.94
C GLY A 212 11.59 7.31 -3.34
N PHE A 213 12.75 6.79 -3.77
CA PHE A 213 12.92 6.12 -5.05
C PHE A 213 12.14 4.79 -5.12
N ALA A 214 12.08 4.02 -4.02
CA ALA A 214 11.20 2.86 -3.92
C ALA A 214 9.72 3.22 -4.19
N LEU A 215 9.26 4.39 -3.76
CA LEU A 215 7.90 4.85 -4.01
C LEU A 215 7.66 5.11 -5.50
N ILE A 216 8.61 5.81 -6.16
CA ILE A 216 8.56 6.06 -7.61
C ILE A 216 8.49 4.73 -8.38
N TRP A 217 9.29 3.74 -7.97
CA TRP A 217 9.25 2.39 -8.55
C TRP A 217 7.93 1.67 -8.33
N ILE A 218 7.36 1.73 -7.12
CA ILE A 218 6.04 1.14 -6.83
C ILE A 218 4.98 1.77 -7.73
N TRP A 219 5.02 3.09 -7.92
CA TRP A 219 4.09 3.78 -8.81
C TRP A 219 4.27 3.36 -10.26
N ALA A 220 5.51 3.41 -10.78
CA ALA A 220 5.81 3.01 -12.15
C ALA A 220 5.31 1.59 -12.44
N LEU A 221 5.58 0.65 -11.54
CA LEU A 221 5.13 -0.73 -11.65
C LEU A 221 3.60 -0.85 -11.55
N THR A 222 2.97 -0.13 -10.62
CA THR A 222 1.51 -0.12 -10.46
C THR A 222 0.80 0.39 -11.73
N PHE A 223 1.28 1.49 -12.30
CA PHE A 223 0.71 2.06 -13.53
C PHE A 223 0.98 1.16 -14.74
N PHE A 224 2.21 0.65 -14.89
CA PHE A 224 2.56 -0.26 -15.97
C PHE A 224 1.69 -1.53 -15.95
N VAL A 225 1.55 -2.16 -14.79
CA VAL A 225 0.70 -3.34 -14.61
C VAL A 225 -0.77 -3.00 -14.82
N GLY A 226 -1.23 -1.80 -14.44
CA GLY A 226 -2.58 -1.30 -14.73
C GLY A 226 -2.88 -1.21 -16.21
N ILE A 227 -1.99 -0.58 -16.98
CA ILE A 227 -2.13 -0.46 -18.45
C ILE A 227 -2.10 -1.84 -19.10
N PHE A 228 -1.16 -2.69 -18.71
CA PHE A 228 -1.02 -4.04 -19.26
C PHE A 228 -2.25 -4.91 -18.96
N THR A 229 -2.72 -4.90 -17.71
CA THR A 229 -3.94 -5.62 -17.30
C THR A 229 -5.16 -5.10 -18.04
N ALA A 230 -5.26 -3.79 -18.28
CA ALA A 230 -6.35 -3.20 -19.05
C ALA A 230 -6.34 -3.69 -20.50
N GLY A 231 -5.15 -3.84 -21.10
CA GLY A 231 -4.98 -4.47 -22.42
C GLY A 231 -5.50 -5.91 -22.47
N ILE A 232 -5.05 -6.75 -21.53
CA ILE A 232 -5.52 -8.16 -21.43
C ILE A 232 -7.03 -8.21 -21.20
N PHE A 233 -7.54 -7.40 -20.28
CA PHE A 233 -8.96 -7.37 -19.91
C PHE A 233 -9.84 -6.83 -21.04
N ALA A 234 -9.31 -5.96 -21.89
CA ALA A 234 -9.98 -5.50 -23.09
C ALA A 234 -10.09 -6.58 -24.17
N MET A 235 -9.22 -7.60 -24.16
CA MET A 235 -9.32 -8.78 -25.03
C MET A 235 -10.28 -9.84 -24.45
N SER A 236 -10.36 -9.95 -23.13
CA SER A 236 -11.19 -10.95 -22.42
C SER A 236 -12.50 -10.39 -21.85
N ARG A 237 -13.15 -9.47 -22.58
CA ARG A 237 -14.29 -8.69 -22.08
C ARG A 237 -15.47 -9.55 -21.62
N ASP A 238 -15.74 -10.64 -22.32
CA ASP A 238 -16.91 -11.48 -22.03
C ASP A 238 -16.73 -12.24 -20.71
N THR A 239 -15.53 -12.78 -20.46
CA THR A 239 -15.15 -13.43 -19.19
C THR A 239 -15.22 -12.47 -18.01
N ILE A 240 -14.85 -11.20 -18.20
CA ILE A 240 -14.94 -10.19 -17.14
C ILE A 240 -16.40 -9.77 -16.93
N HIS A 241 -17.19 -9.73 -18.00
CA HIS A 241 -18.60 -9.41 -17.89
C HIS A 241 -19.39 -10.51 -17.18
N SER A 242 -19.06 -11.79 -17.41
CA SER A 242 -19.60 -12.90 -16.62
C SER A 242 -19.22 -12.78 -15.14
N ALA A 243 -18.06 -12.18 -14.83
CA ALA A 243 -17.62 -11.94 -13.46
C ALA A 243 -18.45 -10.96 -12.63
N ARG A 244 -19.39 -10.25 -13.27
CA ARG A 244 -20.37 -9.43 -12.56
C ARG A 244 -21.42 -10.26 -11.80
N ARG A 245 -21.61 -11.53 -12.15
CA ARG A 245 -22.67 -12.35 -11.55
C ARG A 245 -22.24 -12.84 -10.18
N PHE A 246 -22.79 -12.22 -9.13
CA PHE A 246 -22.51 -12.61 -7.75
C PHE A 246 -22.93 -14.07 -7.48
N SER A 247 -21.95 -14.87 -7.08
CA SER A 247 -22.10 -16.23 -6.56
C SER A 247 -21.42 -16.26 -5.18
N THR A 248 -22.18 -16.59 -4.13
CA THR A 248 -21.67 -16.57 -2.75
C THR A 248 -20.46 -17.47 -2.58
N ASP A 249 -20.43 -18.64 -3.22
CA ASP A 249 -19.34 -19.61 -3.06
C ASP A 249 -18.04 -19.12 -3.71
N VAL A 250 -18.15 -18.40 -4.82
CA VAL A 250 -16.99 -17.85 -5.55
C VAL A 250 -16.53 -16.53 -4.94
N HIS A 251 -17.46 -15.60 -4.71
CA HIS A 251 -17.15 -14.25 -4.24
C HIS A 251 -16.92 -14.20 -2.73
N GLY A 252 -17.48 -15.14 -1.96
CA GLY A 252 -17.21 -15.28 -0.54
C GLY A 252 -15.75 -15.64 -0.30
N ALA A 253 -15.24 -16.65 -0.99
CA ALA A 253 -13.83 -17.02 -0.92
C ALA A 253 -12.89 -15.88 -1.37
N ALA A 254 -13.22 -15.20 -2.47
CA ALA A 254 -12.47 -14.03 -2.93
C ALA A 254 -12.46 -12.90 -1.88
N THR A 255 -13.61 -12.62 -1.25
CA THR A 255 -13.73 -11.65 -0.16
C THR A 255 -12.86 -12.04 1.04
N LEU A 256 -12.84 -13.33 1.42
CA LEU A 256 -11.99 -13.80 2.52
C LEU A 256 -10.50 -13.60 2.23
N VAL A 257 -10.05 -13.85 1.00
CA VAL A 257 -8.66 -13.61 0.58
C VAL A 257 -8.31 -12.12 0.67
N LEU A 258 -9.21 -11.23 0.23
CA LEU A 258 -9.02 -9.79 0.36
C LEU A 258 -9.00 -9.33 1.83
N CYS A 259 -9.90 -9.86 2.67
CA CYS A 259 -9.91 -9.59 4.10
C CYS A 259 -8.60 -10.03 4.76
N LEU A 260 -8.08 -11.21 4.39
CA LEU A 260 -6.78 -11.69 4.86
C LEU A 260 -5.66 -10.70 4.48
N GLY A 261 -5.65 -10.22 3.22
CA GLY A 261 -4.70 -9.22 2.76
C GLY A 261 -4.73 -7.94 3.59
N VAL A 262 -5.93 -7.43 3.90
CA VAL A 262 -6.11 -6.29 4.81
C VAL A 262 -5.59 -6.61 6.22
N SER A 263 -5.93 -7.79 6.77
CA SER A 263 -5.48 -8.20 8.10
C SER A 263 -3.97 -8.26 8.22
N LEU A 264 -3.26 -8.61 7.14
CA LEU A 264 -1.79 -8.60 7.09
C LEU A 264 -1.19 -7.19 7.18
N LEU A 265 -1.94 -6.14 6.82
CA LEU A 265 -1.49 -4.75 6.91
C LEU A 265 -1.74 -4.13 8.30
N LEU A 266 -2.67 -4.69 9.09
CA LEU A 266 -3.02 -4.16 10.42
C LEU A 266 -1.82 -4.09 11.38
N PRO A 267 -0.89 -5.07 11.41
CA PRO A 267 0.27 -4.97 12.29
C PRO A 267 1.13 -3.73 12.04
N GLY A 268 1.28 -3.30 10.79
CA GLY A 268 1.98 -2.07 10.44
C GLY A 268 1.32 -0.82 11.00
N GLN A 269 -0.01 -0.82 11.09
CA GLN A 269 -0.81 0.32 11.56
C GLN A 269 -0.86 0.44 13.09
N PHE A 270 -0.90 -0.69 13.80
CA PHE A 270 -1.11 -0.71 15.26
C PHE A 270 0.14 -1.01 16.09
N PHE A 271 1.15 -1.68 15.52
CA PHE A 271 2.32 -2.12 16.26
C PHE A 271 3.63 -1.56 15.67
N TYR A 272 4.68 -1.60 16.48
CA TYR A 272 6.05 -1.43 16.00
C TYR A 272 6.47 -2.71 15.28
N THR A 273 6.39 -2.68 13.96
CA THR A 273 6.84 -3.78 13.09
C THR A 273 8.20 -3.42 12.53
N SER A 274 9.14 -4.37 12.58
CA SER A 274 10.42 -4.19 11.91
C SER A 274 10.19 -3.94 10.41
N THR A 275 11.06 -3.15 9.78
CA THR A 275 10.98 -2.84 8.34
C THR A 275 10.84 -4.13 7.50
N TRP A 276 11.57 -5.19 7.87
CA TRP A 276 11.54 -6.45 7.13
C TRP A 276 10.25 -7.26 7.29
N SER A 277 9.71 -7.31 8.50
CA SER A 277 8.39 -7.89 8.72
C SER A 277 7.31 -7.09 7.99
N GLY A 278 7.40 -5.76 7.99
CA GLY A 278 6.47 -4.88 7.27
C GLY A 278 6.46 -5.14 5.76
N TRP A 279 7.63 -5.31 5.14
CA TRP A 279 7.75 -5.65 3.73
C TRP A 279 7.16 -7.01 3.39
N LEU A 280 7.45 -8.05 4.17
CA LEU A 280 6.92 -9.39 3.92
C LEU A 280 5.39 -9.41 4.01
N LEU A 281 4.83 -8.73 5.02
CA LEU A 281 3.39 -8.59 5.20
C LEU A 281 2.76 -7.81 4.04
N ALA A 282 3.39 -6.71 3.61
CA ALA A 282 2.92 -5.91 2.47
C ALA A 282 2.99 -6.66 1.14
N LEU A 283 4.05 -7.45 0.89
CA LEU A 283 4.16 -8.31 -0.29
C LEU A 283 3.06 -9.37 -0.31
N ALA A 284 2.83 -10.03 0.83
CA ALA A 284 1.75 -11.00 0.96
C ALA A 284 0.38 -10.34 0.73
N ALA A 285 0.12 -9.18 1.35
CA ALA A 285 -1.09 -8.40 1.14
C ALA A 285 -1.26 -7.96 -0.34
N ALA A 286 -0.19 -7.51 -1.00
CA ALA A 286 -0.20 -7.07 -2.38
C ALA A 286 -0.52 -8.20 -3.38
N SER A 287 -0.31 -9.47 -2.99
CA SER A 287 -0.68 -10.64 -3.81
C SER A 287 -2.17 -10.96 -3.74
N THR A 288 -2.87 -10.56 -2.67
CA THR A 288 -4.27 -10.96 -2.43
C THR A 288 -5.28 -10.47 -3.47
N PRO A 289 -5.18 -9.27 -4.07
CA PRO A 289 -6.08 -8.85 -5.16
C PRO A 289 -5.97 -9.77 -6.38
N TRP A 290 -4.76 -10.23 -6.71
CA TRP A 290 -4.50 -11.13 -7.82
C TRP A 290 -5.01 -12.55 -7.55
N LEU A 291 -4.81 -13.05 -6.34
CA LEU A 291 -5.34 -14.34 -5.92
C LEU A 291 -6.88 -14.35 -5.93
N ALA A 292 -7.51 -13.29 -5.43
CA ALA A 292 -8.96 -13.13 -5.46
C ALA A 292 -9.49 -13.07 -6.90
N LEU A 293 -8.84 -12.29 -7.76
CA LEU A 293 -9.21 -12.15 -9.17
C LEU A 293 -9.07 -13.47 -9.95
N THR A 294 -7.92 -14.15 -9.81
CA THR A 294 -7.67 -15.43 -10.48
C THR A 294 -8.63 -16.52 -10.00
N TRP A 295 -8.98 -16.54 -8.72
CA TRP A 295 -10.00 -17.43 -8.18
C TRP A 295 -11.36 -17.21 -8.86
N VAL A 296 -11.80 -15.95 -8.93
CA VAL A 296 -13.08 -15.59 -9.56
C VAL A 296 -13.09 -16.00 -11.03
N LEU A 297 -12.04 -15.67 -11.79
CA LEU A 297 -11.96 -15.97 -13.22
C LEU A 297 -11.90 -17.48 -13.53
N LYS A 298 -11.30 -18.30 -12.65
CA LYS A 298 -11.23 -19.76 -12.84
C LYS A 298 -12.50 -20.51 -12.44
N ARG A 299 -13.34 -19.93 -11.58
CA ARG A 299 -14.50 -20.60 -10.98
C ARG A 299 -15.85 -20.17 -11.56
N MET A 300 -15.82 -19.36 -12.61
CA MET A 300 -16.99 -18.90 -13.36
C MET A 300 -17.11 -19.60 -14.70
#